data_AF-A0AAW0ZBX2-F1
#
_entry.id   AF-A0AAW0ZBX2-F1
#
_cell.length_a   1.000
_cell.length_b   1.000
_cell.length_c   1.000
_cell.angle_alpha   90.00
_cell.angle_beta   90.00
_cell.angle_gamma   90.00
#
_symmetry.space_group_name_H-M   'P 1'
#
loop_
_entity.id
_entity.type
_entity.pdbx_description
1 polymer ?
#
loop_
_entity_poly.entity_id
_entity_poly.type
_entity_poly.pdbx_seq_one_letter_code
_entity_poly.pdbx_strand_id
1 'polypeptide(L)'
;DLSKYPVRYEHLYFIFNLYYLKTLSFKGCETINDWFLDKISAEYPNLEQLDVSECKNITERGLEALYRMPNLKKLIVTNYRGTAAFDLTCFMLEEVNPFLTCQVQQPKYKTITDK
;
A
#
# COMPACT_ATOMS: atom_id res chain seq x y z
N ASP A 1 2.86 -12.46 -6.93
CA ASP A 1 3.16 -11.12 -7.46
C ASP A 1 2.03 -10.73 -8.40
N LEU A 2 1.36 -9.61 -8.14
CA LEU A 2 0.24 -9.09 -8.93
C LEU A 2 0.53 -7.71 -9.50
N SER A 3 1.82 -7.33 -9.59
CA SER A 3 2.26 -6.04 -10.12
C SER A 3 1.72 -5.81 -11.54
N LYS A 4 1.17 -4.62 -11.79
CA LYS A 4 0.56 -4.16 -13.05
C LYS A 4 -0.65 -4.97 -13.52
N TYR A 5 -1.10 -5.96 -12.76
CA TYR A 5 -2.29 -6.72 -13.09
C TYR A 5 -3.54 -5.88 -12.75
N PRO A 6 -4.54 -5.77 -13.64
CA PRO A 6 -5.77 -5.06 -13.34
C PRO A 6 -6.62 -5.87 -12.34
N VAL A 7 -6.27 -5.79 -11.06
CA VAL A 7 -7.00 -6.44 -9.97
C VAL A 7 -8.34 -5.72 -9.82
N ARG A 8 -9.42 -6.37 -10.26
CA ARG A 8 -10.79 -5.91 -10.09
C ARG A 8 -11.36 -6.43 -8.78
N TYR A 9 -12.42 -5.79 -8.29
CA TYR A 9 -13.09 -6.14 -7.05
C TYR A 9 -13.48 -7.63 -6.95
N GLU A 10 -13.91 -8.22 -8.07
CA GLU A 10 -14.29 -9.64 -8.17
C GLU A 10 -13.13 -10.59 -7.90
N HIS A 11 -11.90 -10.20 -8.25
CA HIS A 11 -10.69 -10.99 -8.05
C HIS A 11 -10.23 -10.94 -6.58
N LEU A 12 -10.67 -9.95 -5.80
CA LEU A 12 -10.22 -9.75 -4.42
C LEU A 12 -10.62 -10.92 -3.52
N TYR A 13 -11.82 -11.47 -3.70
CA TYR A 13 -12.32 -12.61 -2.93
C TYR A 13 -11.42 -13.86 -3.03
N PHE A 14 -10.73 -14.04 -4.16
CA PHE A 14 -9.82 -15.18 -4.36
C PHE A 14 -8.48 -14.97 -3.67
N ILE A 15 -8.02 -13.72 -3.55
CA ILE A 15 -6.73 -13.42 -2.93
C ILE A 15 -6.88 -13.44 -1.40
N PHE A 16 -8.04 -13.06 -0.84
CA PHE A 16 -8.25 -12.90 0.61
C PHE A 16 -8.14 -14.17 1.46
N ASN A 17 -8.05 -15.36 0.85
CA ASN A 17 -7.91 -16.63 1.57
C ASN A 17 -6.46 -17.14 1.70
N LEU A 18 -5.47 -16.31 1.39
CA LEU A 18 -4.05 -16.67 1.47
C LEU A 18 -3.44 -16.31 2.83
N TYR A 19 -3.91 -16.96 3.90
CA TYR A 19 -3.50 -16.67 5.30
C TYR A 19 -2.01 -16.86 5.59
N TYR A 20 -1.29 -17.60 4.75
CA TYR A 20 0.16 -17.84 4.87
C TYR A 20 1.01 -16.91 4.01
N LEU A 21 0.38 -15.97 3.29
CA LEU A 21 1.11 -15.07 2.42
C LEU A 21 1.97 -14.11 3.24
N LYS A 22 3.26 -14.06 2.92
CA LYS A 22 4.24 -13.18 3.59
C LYS A 22 4.59 -11.95 2.78
N THR A 23 4.56 -12.06 1.46
CA THR A 23 4.93 -10.97 0.54
C THR A 23 3.88 -10.81 -0.53
N LEU A 24 3.44 -9.58 -0.74
CA LEU A 24 2.44 -9.22 -1.74
C LEU A 24 2.82 -7.92 -2.42
N SER A 25 2.72 -7.90 -3.74
CA SER A 25 2.97 -6.72 -4.57
C SER A 25 1.80 -6.48 -5.50
N PHE A 26 1.30 -5.25 -5.48
CA PHE A 26 0.37 -4.66 -6.45
C PHE A 26 1.01 -3.45 -7.13
N LYS A 27 2.33 -3.44 -7.24
CA LYS A 27 3.06 -2.33 -7.82
C LYS A 27 2.48 -1.93 -9.19
N GLY A 28 2.17 -0.64 -9.36
CA GLY A 28 1.67 -0.07 -10.61
C GLY A 28 0.24 -0.47 -10.98
N CYS A 29 -0.53 -1.02 -10.03
CA CYS A 29 -1.93 -1.36 -10.28
C CYS A 29 -2.83 -0.14 -10.10
N GLU A 30 -3.42 0.35 -11.19
CA GLU A 30 -4.23 1.58 -11.19
C GLU A 30 -5.57 1.43 -10.45
N THR A 31 -6.05 0.21 -10.26
CA THR A 31 -7.30 -0.10 -9.54
C THR A 31 -7.15 -0.05 -8.02
N ILE A 32 -5.92 0.01 -7.50
CA ILE A 32 -5.63 -0.01 -6.06
C ILE A 32 -5.77 1.40 -5.48
N ASN A 33 -6.55 1.52 -4.41
CA ASN A 33 -6.91 2.77 -3.75
C ASN A 33 -6.98 2.61 -2.22
N ASP A 34 -7.38 3.66 -1.51
CA ASP A 34 -7.49 3.66 -0.05
C ASP A 34 -8.44 2.59 0.50
N TRP A 35 -9.57 2.35 -0.18
CA TRP A 35 -10.52 1.30 0.22
C TRP A 35 -9.88 -0.10 0.12
N PHE A 36 -9.07 -0.32 -0.91
CA PHE A 36 -8.35 -1.58 -1.04
C PHE A 36 -7.38 -1.80 0.13
N LEU A 37 -6.66 -0.75 0.57
CA LEU A 37 -5.77 -0.85 1.73
C LEU A 37 -6.53 -1.11 3.03
N ASP A 38 -7.69 -0.47 3.21
CA ASP A 38 -8.58 -0.77 4.34
C ASP A 38 -8.95 -2.26 4.37
N LYS A 39 -9.34 -2.81 3.21
CA LYS A 39 -9.70 -4.22 3.10
C LYS A 39 -8.50 -5.15 3.33
N ILE A 40 -7.34 -4.86 2.74
CA ILE A 40 -6.15 -5.71 2.89
C ILE A 40 -5.68 -5.75 4.35
N SER A 41 -5.82 -4.63 5.07
CA SER A 41 -5.42 -4.52 6.47
C SER A 41 -6.21 -5.45 7.39
N ALA A 42 -7.44 -5.82 7.02
CA ALA A 42 -8.30 -6.71 7.78
C ALA A 42 -8.09 -8.19 7.43
N GLU A 43 -7.72 -8.50 6.18
CA GLU A 43 -7.73 -9.88 5.66
C GLU A 43 -6.35 -10.57 5.74
N TYR A 44 -5.24 -9.83 5.87
CA TYR A 44 -3.88 -10.41 5.89
C TYR A 44 -3.08 -10.05 7.14
N PRO A 45 -3.46 -10.55 8.32
CA PRO A 45 -2.75 -10.24 9.57
C PRO A 45 -1.30 -10.76 9.60
N ASN A 46 -0.95 -11.74 8.76
CA ASN A 46 0.37 -12.39 8.73
C ASN A 46 1.33 -11.83 7.67
N LEU A 47 0.89 -10.87 6.86
CA LEU A 47 1.70 -10.30 5.78
C LEU A 47 2.88 -9.53 6.36
N GLU A 48 4.06 -9.75 5.80
CA GLU A 48 5.32 -9.14 6.24
C GLU A 48 5.81 -8.06 5.27
N GLN A 49 5.46 -8.16 3.98
CA GLN A 49 5.89 -7.20 2.96
C GLN A 49 4.73 -6.86 2.03
N LEU A 50 4.48 -5.56 1.88
CA LEU A 50 3.50 -5.00 0.97
C LEU A 50 4.16 -3.98 0.04
N ASP A 51 4.09 -4.21 -1.27
CA ASP A 51 4.48 -3.23 -2.28
C ASP A 51 3.23 -2.73 -3.02
N VAL A 52 2.90 -1.47 -2.80
CA VAL A 52 1.85 -0.74 -3.52
C VAL A 52 2.44 0.52 -4.17
N SER A 53 3.74 0.51 -4.45
CA SER A 53 4.39 1.57 -5.20
C SER A 53 3.77 1.73 -6.58
N GLU A 54 3.88 2.91 -7.15
CA GLU A 54 3.29 3.26 -8.46
C GLU A 54 1.74 3.15 -8.53
N CYS A 55 1.04 2.96 -7.40
CA CYS A 55 -0.42 3.01 -7.31
C CYS A 55 -0.90 4.45 -7.03
N LYS A 56 -1.40 5.14 -8.06
CA LYS A 56 -1.70 6.58 -8.03
C LYS A 56 -2.89 6.98 -7.14
N ASN A 57 -3.77 6.04 -6.84
CA ASN A 57 -5.03 6.30 -6.12
C ASN A 57 -4.94 6.05 -4.61
N ILE A 58 -3.74 5.79 -4.09
CA ILE A 58 -3.46 5.68 -2.66
C ILE A 58 -3.10 7.05 -2.10
N THR A 59 -3.70 7.40 -0.98
CA THR A 59 -3.44 8.61 -0.19
C THR A 59 -3.07 8.24 1.24
N GLU A 60 -2.69 9.25 2.02
CA GLU A 60 -2.41 9.11 3.45
C GLU A 60 -3.56 8.41 4.21
N ARG A 61 -4.82 8.62 3.81
CA ARG A 61 -6.00 8.01 4.45
C ARG A 61 -6.02 6.48 4.31
N GLY A 62 -5.59 5.98 3.16
CA GLY A 62 -5.48 4.54 2.94
C GLY A 62 -4.34 3.93 3.75
N LEU A 63 -3.22 4.65 3.89
CA LEU A 63 -2.07 4.19 4.68
C LEU A 63 -2.41 4.06 6.16
N GLU A 64 -3.21 4.96 6.71
CA GLU A 64 -3.64 4.89 8.11
C GLU A 64 -4.17 3.49 8.45
N ALA A 65 -4.98 2.87 7.59
CA ALA A 65 -5.54 1.54 7.86
C ALA A 65 -4.50 0.44 8.15
N LEU A 66 -3.27 0.60 7.68
CA LEU A 66 -2.20 -0.40 7.82
C LEU A 66 -1.69 -0.55 9.26
N TYR A 67 -2.10 0.31 10.21
CA TYR A 67 -1.84 0.09 11.65
C TYR A 67 -2.36 -1.27 12.14
N ARG A 68 -3.37 -1.83 11.46
CA ARG A 68 -3.99 -3.13 11.77
C ARG A 68 -3.14 -4.34 11.37
N MET A 69 -1.97 -4.14 10.75
CA MET A 69 -1.10 -5.19 10.25
C MET A 69 0.15 -5.35 11.12
N PRO A 70 0.06 -6.02 12.28
CA PRO A 70 1.14 -6.04 13.27
C PRO A 70 2.40 -6.78 12.80
N ASN A 71 2.29 -7.64 11.79
CA ASN A 71 3.42 -8.39 11.25
C ASN A 71 4.07 -7.72 10.04
N LEU A 72 3.56 -6.58 9.58
CA LEU A 72 4.12 -5.89 8.43
C LEU A 72 5.49 -5.32 8.78
N LYS A 73 6.53 -5.74 8.06
CA LYS A 73 7.93 -5.34 8.26
C LYS A 73 8.41 -4.39 7.17
N LYS A 74 7.80 -4.46 5.98
CA LYS A 74 8.17 -3.63 4.85
C LYS A 74 6.95 -3.12 4.10
N LEU A 75 6.87 -1.81 3.95
CA LEU A 75 5.89 -1.14 3.10
C LEU A 75 6.62 -0.34 2.04
N ILE A 76 6.25 -0.51 0.77
CA ILE A 76 6.79 0.28 -0.34
C ILE A 76 5.63 1.05 -0.98
N VAL A 77 5.74 2.37 -1.02
CA VAL A 77 4.68 3.30 -1.45
C VAL A 77 5.26 4.42 -2.32
N THR A 78 4.41 5.14 -3.04
CA THR A 78 4.82 6.31 -3.83
C THR A 78 3.99 7.52 -3.42
N ASN A 79 4.65 8.59 -2.96
CA ASN A 79 3.99 9.84 -2.60
C ASN A 79 3.77 10.68 -3.87
N TYR A 80 2.70 10.39 -4.61
CA TYR A 80 2.38 11.07 -5.87
C TYR A 80 2.03 12.55 -5.70
N ARG A 81 1.47 12.93 -4.55
CA ARG A 81 1.05 14.30 -4.27
C ARG A 81 2.14 15.14 -3.61
N GLY A 82 3.22 14.51 -3.13
CA GLY A 82 4.29 15.17 -2.39
C GLY A 82 3.79 15.84 -1.11
N THR A 83 2.74 15.30 -0.48
CA THR A 83 2.15 15.89 0.74
C THR A 83 2.94 15.46 1.96
N ALA A 84 3.22 16.41 2.86
CA ALA A 84 3.84 16.11 4.15
C ALA A 84 2.99 15.16 5.00
N ALA A 85 1.66 15.22 4.87
CA ALA A 85 0.75 14.31 5.57
C ALA A 85 1.01 12.83 5.23
N PHE A 86 1.38 12.54 3.99
CA PHE A 86 1.70 11.18 3.56
C PHE A 86 2.97 10.67 4.25
N ASP A 87 4.03 11.48 4.24
CA ASP A 87 5.30 11.13 4.88
C ASP A 87 5.13 11.00 6.41
N LEU A 88 4.38 11.93 7.03
CA LEU A 88 4.02 11.87 8.46
C LEU A 88 3.22 10.60 8.79
N THR A 89 2.32 10.15 7.92
CA THR A 89 1.57 8.92 8.13
C THR A 89 2.48 7.70 8.11
N CYS A 90 3.45 7.65 7.19
CA CYS A 90 4.48 6.61 7.21
C CYS A 90 5.29 6.63 8.50
N PHE A 91 5.71 7.81 8.98
CA PHE A 91 6.41 7.92 10.26
C PHE A 91 5.56 7.41 11.43
N MET A 92 4.28 7.80 11.51
CA MET A 92 3.37 7.32 12.55
C MET A 92 3.18 5.80 12.52
N LEU A 93 3.15 5.18 11.34
CA LEU A 93 3.08 3.72 11.20
C LEU A 93 4.34 3.04 11.73
N GLU A 94 5.53 3.62 11.49
CA GLU A 94 6.81 3.13 12.04
C GLU A 94 6.88 3.32 13.57
N GLU A 95 6.29 4.39 14.12
CA GLU A 95 6.20 4.59 15.57
C GLU A 95 5.30 3.54 16.24
N VAL A 96 4.17 3.20 15.60
CA VAL A 96 3.23 2.18 16.10
C VAL A 96 3.81 0.76 15.95
N ASN A 97 4.56 0.51 14.87
CA ASN A 97 5.24 -0.76 14.63
C ASN A 97 6.74 -0.53 14.37
N PRO A 98 7.58 -0.61 15.42
CA PRO A 98 9.03 -0.34 15.30
C PRO A 98 9.80 -1.30 14.38
N PHE A 99 9.19 -2.41 13.95
CA PHE A 99 9.78 -3.36 13.00
C PHE A 99 9.36 -3.09 11.55
N LEU A 100 8.44 -2.15 11.33
CA LEU A 100 8.05 -1.70 10.00
C LEU A 100 9.08 -0.72 9.46
N THR A 101 9.41 -0.86 8.18
CA THR A 101 10.14 0.16 7.41
C THR A 101 9.29 0.58 6.21
N CYS A 102 9.01 1.88 6.12
CA CYS A 102 8.29 2.52 5.02
C CYS A 102 9.29 3.08 4.00
N GLN A 103 9.32 2.49 2.80
CA GLN A 103 10.11 2.97 1.67
C GLN A 103 9.24 3.87 0.79
N VAL A 104 9.22 5.17 1.13
CA VAL A 104 8.49 6.18 0.37
C VAL A 104 9.29 6.60 -0.87
N GLN A 105 8.72 6.37 -2.05
CA GLN A 105 9.31 6.74 -3.34
C GLN A 105 8.67 8.01 -3.89
N GLN A 106 9.43 8.75 -4.70
CA GLN A 106 8.88 9.80 -5.54
C GLN A 106 8.40 9.24 -6.89
N PRO A 107 7.36 9.83 -7.51
CA PRO A 107 6.89 9.39 -8.81
C PRO A 107 7.98 9.56 -9.89
N LYS A 108 8.29 8.47 -10.61
CA LYS A 108 9.32 8.47 -11.67
C LYS A 108 8.96 9.31 -12.89
N TYR A 109 7.67 9.61 -13.07
CA TYR A 109 7.16 10.48 -14.11
C TYR A 109 6.39 11.59 -13.43
N LYS A 110 6.87 12.84 -13.52
CA LYS A 110 6.00 14.00 -13.28
C LYS A 110 4.85 13.87 -14.26
N THR A 111 3.64 13.69 -13.76
CA THR A 111 2.46 13.81 -14.61
C THR A 111 2.51 15.21 -15.19
N ILE A 112 2.75 15.31 -16.50
CA ILE A 112 2.45 16.52 -17.25
C ILE A 112 0.92 16.55 -17.27
N THR A 113 0.32 17.09 -16.21
CA THR A 113 -1.09 17.45 -16.20
C THR A 113 -1.16 18.97 -16.24
N ASP A 114 -1.42 19.41 -17.47
CA ASP A 114 -2.34 20.49 -17.85
C ASP A 114 -2.09 21.89 -17.29
N LYS A 115 -1.50 22.72 -18.16
CA LYS A 115 -1.98 24.08 -18.41
C LYS A 115 -2.28 24.25 -19.89
#